data_AF-A0A2E5EWA2-F1
#
_entry.id   AF-A0A2E5EWA2-F1
#
_cell.length_a   1.000
_cell.length_b   1.000
_cell.length_c   1.000
_cell.angle_alpha   90.00
_cell.angle_beta   90.00
_cell.angle_gamma   90.00
#
_symmetry.space_group_name_H-M   'P 1'
#
loop_
_entity.id
_entity.type
_entity.pdbx_description
1 polymer ?
#
loop_
_entity_poly.entity_id
_entity_poly.type
_entity_poly.pdbx_seq_one_letter_code
_entity_poly.pdbx_strand_id
1 'polypeptide(L)'
;MKSKFVSILTPSGGLNADIKIILSDLPTLHSVSDIHAYAETQQCQYSPDEITLLQQSVKEASFLAIEKAAVALYQFYRLSNQWDSFGSDHINLGFFQILLQTPANAPISPDDTMAFYETFETRLTQYQLQDQTQDQLLHFFNTFSFEFLGLRISSSNPEHINLIFKFLMIDRALLTGIYDNRKLFILAKTKSGKKSGQFVCFIKKELMRTPNAILAMAAFNSAHSRELCLREDALRTIFYQKWAPVFGTKQRYTLTPEFSISEGIKSHALSLFNVTSSEELDAIKGQLIKDVGETVIYHEIGHIVVQNDILPTEVCPLFESTQVFGDNILLTLLEIMADFSPTFNQTKGAFQNMVDVNQEDPTRATRLFYLYLSDIWFYDTPDTFMYPYSDILSLTLLRYINDDLSINFKKIQFDLQFDPATPNQPNGKKSLVSFFFKTATTNATLLRNLIESLPFKINNNERDYAYIKKLVQYNFTQSNTIINEESYHFLTKFWTVMMHNIIEFTDQKSEIMHFFETEQQRFIKQLFVFSAGKATAEQYQFDHRQYIFDRFISLELSQ
;
A
#
# COMPACT_ATOMS: atom_id res chain seq x y z
N MET A 1 -6.89 -28.84 44.44
CA MET A 1 -8.26 -28.56 43.97
C MET A 1 -8.48 -29.35 42.69
N LYS A 2 -9.67 -29.92 42.46
CA LYS A 2 -9.97 -30.64 41.21
C LYS A 2 -10.26 -29.60 40.12
N SER A 3 -9.56 -29.66 38.99
CA SER A 3 -9.86 -28.82 37.83
C SER A 3 -11.28 -29.10 37.34
N LYS A 4 -12.05 -28.04 37.08
CA LYS A 4 -13.40 -28.18 36.50
C LYS A 4 -13.26 -28.49 35.01
N PHE A 5 -13.81 -29.60 34.54
CA PHE A 5 -13.89 -29.86 33.11
C PHE A 5 -15.01 -29.01 32.49
N VAL A 6 -14.71 -28.27 31.43
CA VAL A 6 -15.65 -27.40 30.72
C VAL A 6 -15.77 -27.92 29.29
N SER A 7 -16.96 -28.34 28.88
CA SER A 7 -17.23 -28.74 27.50
C SER A 7 -17.22 -27.50 26.61
N ILE A 8 -16.53 -27.56 25.48
CA ILE A 8 -16.53 -26.48 24.50
C ILE A 8 -17.77 -26.54 23.61
N LEU A 9 -18.25 -27.75 23.32
CA LEU A 9 -19.38 -27.98 22.44
C LEU A 9 -20.60 -28.48 23.21
N THR A 10 -21.78 -28.18 22.70
CA THR A 10 -23.02 -28.80 23.14
C THR A 10 -23.13 -30.21 22.53
N PRO A 11 -23.99 -31.10 23.07
CA PRO A 11 -24.27 -32.40 22.44
C PRO A 11 -24.82 -32.29 21.01
N SER A 12 -25.41 -31.14 20.64
CA SER A 12 -25.88 -30.82 19.29
C SER A 12 -24.80 -30.27 18.37
N GLY A 13 -23.55 -30.17 18.82
CA GLY A 13 -22.42 -29.66 18.04
C GLY A 13 -22.29 -28.14 17.97
N GLY A 14 -23.10 -27.38 18.72
CA GLY A 14 -22.99 -25.92 18.82
C GLY A 14 -21.97 -25.48 19.88
N LEU A 15 -21.65 -24.18 19.94
CA LEU A 15 -20.83 -23.65 21.03
C LEU A 15 -21.57 -23.74 22.38
N ASN A 16 -20.86 -24.21 23.41
CA ASN A 16 -21.31 -24.09 24.79
C ASN A 16 -21.53 -22.60 25.15
N ALA A 17 -22.54 -22.30 25.98
CA ALA A 17 -22.88 -20.94 26.36
C ALA A 17 -21.71 -20.18 27.02
N ASP A 18 -20.92 -20.86 27.87
CA ASP A 18 -19.78 -20.26 28.55
C ASP A 18 -18.69 -19.88 27.54
N ILE A 19 -18.37 -20.78 26.59
CA ILE A 19 -17.41 -20.47 25.52
C ILE A 19 -17.92 -19.36 24.61
N LYS A 20 -19.22 -19.36 24.29
CA LYS A 20 -19.82 -18.30 23.48
C LYS A 20 -19.68 -16.94 24.15
N ILE A 21 -19.87 -16.85 25.46
CA ILE A 21 -19.65 -15.63 26.25
C ILE A 21 -18.18 -15.21 26.17
N ILE A 22 -17.25 -16.14 26.43
CA ILE A 22 -15.80 -15.87 26.36
C ILE A 22 -15.39 -15.33 25.00
N LEU A 23 -15.80 -16.02 23.92
CA LEU A 23 -15.46 -15.62 22.55
C LEU A 23 -16.17 -14.32 22.12
N SER A 24 -17.22 -13.87 22.82
CA SER A 24 -17.91 -12.60 22.54
C SER A 24 -17.35 -11.44 23.36
N ASP A 25 -16.57 -11.71 24.40
CA ASP A 25 -16.09 -10.71 25.36
C ASP A 25 -14.66 -10.25 25.04
N LEU A 26 -14.54 -9.11 24.34
CA LEU A 26 -13.24 -8.53 23.98
C LEU A 26 -12.30 -8.32 25.19
N PRO A 27 -12.75 -7.75 26.33
CA PRO A 27 -11.92 -7.65 27.53
C PRO A 27 -11.30 -8.97 27.97
N THR A 28 -12.09 -10.06 28.00
CA THR A 28 -11.56 -11.39 28.32
C THR A 28 -10.51 -11.81 27.31
N LEU A 29 -10.78 -11.69 26.00
CA LEU A 29 -9.82 -12.08 24.95
C LEU A 29 -8.51 -11.27 24.99
N HIS A 30 -8.55 -10.00 25.41
CA HIS A 30 -7.34 -9.20 25.61
C HIS A 30 -6.55 -9.62 26.86
N SER A 31 -7.25 -10.05 27.92
CA SER A 31 -6.64 -10.33 29.22
C SER A 31 -5.80 -11.62 29.27
N VAL A 32 -5.95 -12.50 28.28
CA VAL A 32 -5.25 -13.79 28.21
C VAL A 32 -4.47 -13.93 26.90
N SER A 33 -3.39 -14.71 26.92
CA SER A 33 -2.61 -14.98 25.71
C SER A 33 -3.32 -15.94 24.77
N ASP A 34 -3.96 -16.97 25.33
CA ASP A 34 -4.57 -18.09 24.63
C ASP A 34 -5.52 -18.88 25.56
N ILE A 35 -6.19 -19.89 25.01
CA ILE A 35 -7.12 -20.77 25.72
C ILE A 35 -6.46 -21.58 26.83
N HIS A 36 -5.16 -21.90 26.74
CA HIS A 36 -4.45 -22.62 27.81
C HIS A 36 -4.19 -21.69 28.99
N ALA A 37 -3.72 -20.46 28.74
CA ALA A 37 -3.56 -19.44 29.78
C ALA A 37 -4.90 -19.10 30.46
N TYR A 38 -6.00 -19.07 29.69
CA TYR A 38 -7.35 -18.94 30.24
C TYR A 38 -7.72 -20.13 31.13
N ALA A 39 -7.47 -21.36 30.65
CA ALA A 39 -7.77 -22.58 31.41
C ALA A 39 -7.02 -22.63 32.75
N GLU A 40 -5.74 -22.24 32.75
CA GLU A 40 -4.91 -22.15 33.94
C GLU A 40 -5.46 -21.12 34.94
N THR A 41 -5.79 -19.91 34.45
CA THR A 41 -6.33 -18.82 35.27
C THR A 41 -7.67 -19.20 35.91
N GLN A 42 -8.54 -19.89 35.17
CA GLN A 42 -9.86 -20.33 35.64
C GLN A 42 -9.84 -21.69 36.34
N GLN A 43 -8.67 -22.32 36.47
CA GLN A 43 -8.50 -23.66 37.03
C GLN A 43 -9.44 -24.71 36.39
N CYS A 44 -9.61 -24.62 35.07
CA CYS A 44 -10.45 -25.51 34.29
C CYS A 44 -9.63 -26.31 33.26
N GLN A 45 -10.27 -27.33 32.68
CA GLN A 45 -9.71 -28.16 31.62
C GLN A 45 -10.71 -28.29 30.48
N TYR A 46 -10.19 -28.33 29.26
CA TYR A 46 -10.95 -28.47 28.02
C TYR A 46 -10.55 -29.77 27.31
N SER A 47 -11.45 -30.32 26.49
CA SER A 47 -11.12 -31.42 25.59
C SER A 47 -10.21 -30.92 24.45
N PRO A 48 -9.03 -31.53 24.23
CA PRO A 48 -8.18 -31.21 23.07
C PRO A 48 -8.90 -31.43 21.72
N ASP A 49 -9.77 -32.45 21.65
CA ASP A 49 -10.53 -32.77 20.44
C ASP A 49 -11.59 -31.69 20.14
N GLU A 50 -12.29 -31.19 21.18
CA GLU A 50 -13.26 -30.11 20.99
C GLU A 50 -12.57 -28.78 20.62
N ILE A 51 -11.36 -28.50 21.17
CA ILE A 51 -10.54 -27.36 20.74
C ILE A 51 -10.20 -27.48 19.26
N THR A 52 -9.72 -28.65 18.84
CA THR A 52 -9.34 -28.91 17.45
C THR A 52 -10.52 -28.72 16.50
N LEU A 53 -11.70 -29.22 16.88
CA LEU A 53 -12.93 -29.05 16.10
C LEU A 53 -13.35 -27.57 16.02
N LEU A 54 -13.32 -26.84 17.15
CA LEU A 54 -13.58 -25.40 17.17
C LEU A 54 -12.61 -24.62 16.29
N GLN A 55 -11.31 -24.93 16.37
CA GLN A 55 -10.28 -24.33 15.53
C GLN A 55 -10.57 -24.55 14.04
N GLN A 56 -10.97 -25.76 13.66
CA GLN A 56 -11.29 -26.08 12.27
C GLN A 56 -12.55 -25.35 11.80
N SER A 57 -13.61 -25.32 12.61
CA SER A 57 -14.84 -24.57 12.30
C SER A 57 -14.57 -23.07 12.11
N VAL A 58 -13.75 -22.47 12.97
CA VAL A 58 -13.36 -21.06 12.84
C VAL A 58 -12.53 -20.83 11.57
N LYS A 59 -11.56 -21.72 11.28
CA LYS A 59 -10.76 -21.65 10.05
C LYS A 59 -11.62 -21.72 8.78
N GLU A 60 -12.57 -22.63 8.73
CA GLU A 60 -13.47 -22.80 7.57
C GLU A 60 -14.42 -21.61 7.42
N ALA A 61 -15.09 -21.20 8.50
CA ALA A 61 -16.02 -20.09 8.50
C ALA A 61 -15.35 -18.77 8.08
N SER A 62 -14.15 -18.48 8.59
CA SER A 62 -13.41 -17.29 8.20
C SER A 62 -13.01 -17.31 6.74
N PHE A 63 -12.61 -18.47 6.20
CA PHE A 63 -12.28 -18.59 4.78
C PHE A 63 -13.52 -18.35 3.90
N LEU A 64 -14.64 -19.04 4.18
CA LEU A 64 -15.87 -18.94 3.41
C LEU A 64 -16.48 -17.53 3.46
N ALA A 65 -16.42 -16.85 4.61
CA ALA A 65 -16.89 -15.48 4.74
C ALA A 65 -16.11 -14.52 3.83
N ILE A 66 -14.77 -14.62 3.82
CA ILE A 66 -13.93 -13.79 2.95
C ILE A 66 -14.08 -14.18 1.48
N GLU A 67 -14.17 -15.48 1.15
CA GLU A 67 -14.41 -15.92 -0.23
C GLU A 67 -15.75 -15.37 -0.76
N LYS A 68 -16.83 -15.47 0.03
CA LYS A 68 -18.13 -14.92 -0.33
C LYS A 68 -18.08 -13.40 -0.53
N ALA A 69 -17.40 -12.68 0.37
CA ALA A 69 -17.19 -11.24 0.22
C ALA A 69 -16.39 -10.89 -1.05
N ALA A 70 -15.34 -11.65 -1.34
CA ALA A 70 -14.51 -11.47 -2.53
C ALA A 70 -15.27 -11.73 -3.83
N VAL A 71 -16.08 -12.80 -3.88
CA VAL A 71 -16.96 -13.12 -5.02
C VAL A 71 -18.01 -12.04 -5.22
N ALA A 72 -18.63 -11.53 -4.14
CA ALA A 72 -19.60 -10.45 -4.22
C ALA A 72 -18.99 -9.16 -4.77
N LEU A 73 -17.78 -8.78 -4.29
CA LEU A 73 -17.09 -7.59 -4.78
C LEU A 73 -16.67 -7.74 -6.25
N TYR A 74 -16.18 -8.90 -6.66
CA TYR A 74 -15.83 -9.14 -8.06
C TYR A 74 -17.05 -9.07 -8.98
N GLN A 75 -18.19 -9.63 -8.55
CA GLN A 75 -19.43 -9.51 -9.30
C GLN A 75 -19.92 -8.08 -9.41
N PHE A 76 -19.78 -7.30 -8.33
CA PHE A 76 -20.05 -5.86 -8.36
C PHE A 76 -19.19 -5.17 -9.43
N TYR A 77 -17.89 -5.44 -9.50
CA TYR A 77 -17.02 -4.88 -10.54
C TYR A 77 -17.45 -5.27 -11.95
N ARG A 78 -17.76 -6.56 -12.19
CA ARG A 78 -18.26 -7.03 -13.49
C ARG A 78 -19.54 -6.33 -13.94
N LEU A 79 -20.48 -6.13 -13.02
CA LEU A 79 -21.78 -5.54 -13.33
C LEU A 79 -21.72 -4.02 -13.48
N SER A 80 -20.93 -3.35 -12.64
CA SER A 80 -20.83 -1.88 -12.61
C SER A 80 -19.81 -1.31 -13.60
N ASN A 81 -18.86 -2.14 -14.04
CA ASN A 81 -17.67 -1.72 -14.79
C ASN A 81 -16.81 -0.68 -14.04
N GLN A 82 -16.85 -0.66 -12.70
CA GLN A 82 -16.10 0.26 -11.84
C GLN A 82 -14.86 -0.41 -11.25
N TRP A 83 -13.83 -0.65 -12.05
CA TRP A 83 -12.64 -1.43 -11.68
C TRP A 83 -11.57 -0.70 -10.85
N ASP A 84 -11.96 0.37 -10.14
CA ASP A 84 -11.04 1.19 -9.33
C ASP A 84 -9.84 1.75 -10.11
N SER A 85 -8.87 2.36 -9.43
CA SER A 85 -7.68 2.98 -10.05
C SER A 85 -6.80 1.98 -10.81
N PHE A 86 -6.83 0.70 -10.42
CA PHE A 86 -5.97 -0.34 -11.02
C PHE A 86 -6.52 -0.97 -12.31
N GLY A 87 -7.79 -0.74 -12.64
CA GLY A 87 -8.38 -1.28 -13.85
C GLY A 87 -8.66 -2.81 -13.81
N SER A 88 -9.33 -3.28 -14.87
CA SER A 88 -9.85 -4.65 -14.93
C SER A 88 -8.75 -5.71 -14.92
N ASP A 89 -7.63 -5.46 -15.59
CA ASP A 89 -6.63 -6.49 -15.86
C ASP A 89 -5.91 -6.92 -14.59
N HIS A 90 -5.51 -5.96 -13.74
CA HIS A 90 -4.88 -6.22 -12.45
C HIS A 90 -5.84 -6.91 -11.46
N ILE A 91 -7.10 -6.47 -11.42
CA ILE A 91 -8.13 -7.09 -10.56
C ILE A 91 -8.41 -8.52 -11.01
N ASN A 92 -8.59 -8.75 -12.31
CA ASN A 92 -8.86 -10.07 -12.88
C ASN A 92 -7.71 -11.02 -12.60
N LEU A 93 -6.47 -10.63 -12.92
CA LEU A 93 -5.28 -11.45 -12.68
C LEU A 93 -5.11 -11.78 -11.20
N GLY A 94 -5.25 -10.78 -10.33
CA GLY A 94 -5.12 -10.95 -8.89
C GLY A 94 -6.20 -11.88 -8.31
N PHE A 95 -7.45 -11.73 -8.73
CA PHE A 95 -8.55 -12.54 -8.22
C PHE A 95 -8.54 -13.96 -8.79
N PHE A 96 -8.16 -14.11 -10.05
CA PHE A 96 -7.94 -15.39 -10.72
C PHE A 96 -6.98 -16.27 -9.93
N GLN A 97 -5.80 -15.73 -9.59
CA GLN A 97 -4.77 -16.50 -8.90
C GLN A 97 -5.20 -16.97 -7.51
N ILE A 98 -5.92 -16.14 -6.75
CA ILE A 98 -6.35 -16.53 -5.40
C ILE A 98 -7.55 -17.49 -5.44
N LEU A 99 -8.48 -17.33 -6.39
CA LEU A 99 -9.67 -18.19 -6.47
C LEU A 99 -9.29 -19.61 -6.90
N LEU A 100 -8.38 -19.74 -7.87
CA LEU A 100 -7.88 -21.04 -8.33
C LEU A 100 -6.67 -21.56 -7.54
N GLN A 101 -6.12 -20.76 -6.62
CA GLN A 101 -4.88 -21.05 -5.89
C GLN A 101 -3.70 -21.36 -6.83
N THR A 102 -3.63 -20.67 -7.98
CA THR A 102 -2.55 -20.86 -8.94
C THR A 102 -1.27 -20.17 -8.47
N PRO A 103 -0.10 -20.80 -8.65
CA PRO A 103 1.18 -20.19 -8.32
C PRO A 103 1.46 -18.92 -9.14
N ALA A 104 2.18 -17.97 -8.54
CA ALA A 104 2.57 -16.71 -9.19
C ALA A 104 3.42 -16.87 -10.48
N ASN A 105 4.07 -18.02 -10.68
CA ASN A 105 4.89 -18.33 -11.85
C ASN A 105 4.18 -19.12 -12.94
N ALA A 106 2.92 -19.49 -12.73
CA ALA A 106 2.17 -20.26 -13.72
C ALA A 106 1.64 -19.30 -14.80
N PRO A 107 1.96 -19.51 -16.09
CA PRO A 107 1.26 -18.81 -17.16
C PRO A 107 -0.22 -19.19 -17.12
N ILE A 108 -1.10 -18.21 -17.35
CA ILE A 108 -2.54 -18.46 -17.41
C ILE A 108 -2.87 -19.08 -18.76
N SER A 109 -3.31 -20.34 -18.74
CA SER A 109 -3.79 -21.02 -19.95
C SER A 109 -5.27 -20.72 -20.23
N PRO A 110 -5.76 -20.99 -21.46
CA PRO A 110 -7.19 -20.96 -21.74
C PRO A 110 -8.01 -21.90 -20.85
N ASP A 111 -7.46 -23.07 -20.49
CA ASP A 111 -8.12 -24.04 -19.61
C ASP A 111 -8.27 -23.47 -18.20
N ASP A 112 -7.24 -22.78 -17.68
CA ASP A 112 -7.33 -22.11 -16.39
C ASP A 112 -8.36 -20.97 -16.43
N THR A 113 -8.47 -20.26 -17.57
CA THR A 113 -9.49 -19.23 -17.79
C THR A 113 -10.91 -19.82 -17.72
N MET A 114 -11.14 -20.95 -18.38
CA MET A 114 -12.42 -21.67 -18.28
C MET A 114 -12.69 -22.12 -16.84
N ALA A 115 -11.70 -22.74 -16.18
CA ALA A 115 -11.82 -23.21 -14.80
C ALA A 115 -12.15 -22.08 -13.82
N PHE A 116 -11.58 -20.88 -14.03
CA PHE A 116 -11.90 -19.70 -13.24
C PHE A 116 -13.36 -19.31 -13.39
N TYR A 117 -13.86 -19.17 -14.61
CA TYR A 117 -15.26 -18.80 -14.83
C TYR A 117 -16.22 -19.87 -14.29
N GLU A 118 -15.94 -21.15 -14.50
CA GLU A 118 -16.75 -22.24 -13.93
C GLU A 118 -16.77 -22.21 -12.40
N THR A 119 -15.60 -22.01 -11.76
CA THR A 119 -15.49 -21.90 -10.30
C THR A 119 -16.24 -20.66 -9.81
N PHE A 120 -16.07 -19.53 -10.47
CA PHE A 120 -16.71 -18.28 -10.10
C PHE A 120 -18.24 -18.36 -10.20
N GLU A 121 -18.78 -18.86 -11.31
CA GLU A 121 -20.23 -19.04 -11.50
C GLU A 121 -20.79 -20.05 -10.50
N THR A 122 -20.07 -21.14 -10.22
CA THR A 122 -20.44 -22.10 -9.15
C THR A 122 -20.54 -21.40 -7.80
N ARG A 123 -19.58 -20.54 -7.45
CA ARG A 123 -19.59 -19.77 -6.19
C ARG A 123 -20.71 -18.73 -6.17
N LEU A 124 -21.01 -18.07 -7.28
CA LEU A 124 -22.14 -17.15 -7.38
C LEU A 124 -23.47 -17.85 -7.05
N THR A 125 -23.71 -19.02 -7.64
CA THR A 125 -24.92 -19.80 -7.38
C THR A 125 -24.94 -20.31 -5.93
N GLN A 126 -23.83 -20.88 -5.45
CA GLN A 126 -23.71 -21.41 -4.08
C GLN A 126 -23.98 -20.31 -3.02
N TYR A 127 -23.52 -19.09 -3.28
CA TYR A 127 -23.67 -17.95 -2.37
C TYR A 127 -24.92 -17.11 -2.62
N GLN A 128 -25.74 -17.47 -3.61
CA GLN A 128 -26.96 -16.77 -4.01
C GLN A 128 -26.70 -15.29 -4.38
N LEU A 129 -25.64 -15.06 -5.14
CA LEU A 129 -25.18 -13.73 -5.57
C LEU A 129 -25.48 -13.42 -7.04
N GLN A 130 -25.84 -14.42 -7.85
CA GLN A 130 -26.02 -14.29 -9.31
C GLN A 130 -27.10 -13.27 -9.70
N ASP A 131 -28.20 -13.21 -8.94
CA ASP A 131 -29.39 -12.40 -9.23
C ASP A 131 -29.39 -11.06 -8.45
N GLN A 132 -28.31 -10.75 -7.73
CA GLN A 132 -28.21 -9.54 -6.94
C GLN A 132 -27.84 -8.32 -7.78
N THR A 133 -28.42 -7.17 -7.45
CA THR A 133 -28.05 -5.89 -8.06
C THR A 133 -26.68 -5.41 -7.56
N GLN A 134 -26.09 -4.45 -8.26
CA GLN A 134 -24.83 -3.81 -7.84
C GLN A 134 -24.91 -3.27 -6.41
N ASP A 135 -26.00 -2.57 -6.06
CA ASP A 135 -26.22 -2.01 -4.72
C ASP A 135 -26.36 -3.10 -3.65
N GLN A 136 -27.04 -4.21 -3.97
CA GLN A 136 -27.20 -5.34 -3.05
C GLN A 136 -25.85 -6.03 -2.77
N LEU A 137 -25.04 -6.24 -3.81
CA LEU A 137 -23.70 -6.82 -3.70
C LEU A 137 -22.78 -5.95 -2.85
N LEU A 138 -22.79 -4.63 -3.10
CA LEU A 138 -21.99 -3.68 -2.35
C LEU A 138 -22.47 -3.54 -0.90
N HIS A 139 -23.78 -3.54 -0.67
CA HIS A 139 -24.35 -3.55 0.68
C HIS A 139 -23.94 -4.80 1.45
N PHE A 140 -24.04 -5.99 0.83
CA PHE A 140 -23.57 -7.23 1.41
C PHE A 140 -22.08 -7.15 1.77
N PHE A 141 -21.24 -6.72 0.82
CA PHE A 141 -19.80 -6.58 1.04
C PHE A 141 -19.46 -5.65 2.22
N ASN A 142 -20.23 -4.59 2.41
CA ASN A 142 -19.98 -3.64 3.50
C ASN A 142 -20.47 -4.11 4.88
N THR A 143 -21.39 -5.08 4.93
CA THR A 143 -22.14 -5.45 6.14
C THR A 143 -22.07 -6.94 6.50
N PHE A 144 -21.32 -7.77 5.75
CA PHE A 144 -21.23 -9.20 6.03
C PHE A 144 -20.66 -9.49 7.43
N SER A 145 -20.87 -10.71 7.89
CA SER A 145 -20.40 -11.20 9.19
C SER A 145 -19.73 -12.56 9.07
N PHE A 146 -18.81 -12.83 9.98
CA PHE A 146 -18.25 -14.16 10.21
C PHE A 146 -19.19 -14.96 11.11
N GLU A 147 -19.54 -16.16 10.69
CA GLU A 147 -20.48 -17.02 11.42
C GLU A 147 -19.88 -18.41 11.64
N PHE A 148 -19.72 -18.82 12.89
CA PHE A 148 -19.28 -20.17 13.25
C PHE A 148 -19.97 -20.61 14.54
N LEU A 149 -20.55 -21.82 14.51
CA LEU A 149 -21.14 -22.48 15.68
C LEU A 149 -22.12 -21.61 16.48
N GLY A 150 -22.86 -20.73 15.80
CA GLY A 150 -23.86 -19.82 16.39
C GLY A 150 -23.31 -18.51 16.97
N LEU A 151 -22.00 -18.24 16.84
CA LEU A 151 -21.40 -16.93 17.06
C LEU A 151 -21.40 -16.13 15.75
N ARG A 152 -21.76 -14.85 15.82
CA ARG A 152 -21.80 -13.93 14.68
C ARG A 152 -20.98 -12.69 15.00
N ILE A 153 -20.00 -12.38 14.16
CA ILE A 153 -19.07 -11.25 14.34
C ILE A 153 -19.11 -10.39 13.09
N SER A 154 -19.38 -9.09 13.26
CA SER A 154 -19.45 -8.14 12.13
C SER A 154 -18.09 -7.99 11.44
N SER A 155 -18.08 -7.90 10.10
CA SER A 155 -16.89 -7.52 9.33
C SER A 155 -16.37 -6.12 9.66
N SER A 156 -17.18 -5.28 10.31
CA SER A 156 -16.74 -3.98 10.84
C SER A 156 -15.83 -4.09 12.06
N ASN A 157 -15.68 -5.28 12.66
CA ASN A 157 -14.80 -5.52 13.81
C ASN A 157 -13.81 -6.68 13.52
N PRO A 158 -12.83 -6.47 12.63
CA PRO A 158 -11.85 -7.50 12.28
C PRO A 158 -10.91 -7.85 13.44
N GLU A 159 -10.68 -6.93 14.38
CA GLU A 159 -9.87 -7.17 15.58
C GLU A 159 -10.44 -8.33 16.41
N HIS A 160 -11.77 -8.40 16.54
CA HIS A 160 -12.44 -9.49 17.26
C HIS A 160 -12.09 -10.86 16.67
N ILE A 161 -12.05 -10.98 15.34
CA ILE A 161 -11.64 -12.23 14.67
C ILE A 161 -10.18 -12.57 14.96
N ASN A 162 -9.29 -11.58 14.91
CA ASN A 162 -7.87 -11.79 15.23
C ASN A 162 -7.66 -12.20 16.69
N LEU A 163 -8.42 -11.63 17.62
CA LEU A 163 -8.39 -12.03 19.03
C LEU A 163 -8.87 -13.47 19.23
N ILE A 164 -9.87 -13.91 18.47
CA ILE A 164 -10.32 -15.30 18.48
C ILE A 164 -9.26 -16.22 17.88
N PHE A 165 -8.61 -15.83 16.78
CA PHE A 165 -7.48 -16.59 16.24
C PHE A 165 -6.36 -16.74 17.26
N LYS A 166 -5.98 -15.65 17.92
CA LYS A 166 -4.97 -15.66 18.99
C LYS A 166 -5.41 -16.56 20.15
N PHE A 167 -6.62 -16.38 20.67
CA PHE A 167 -7.17 -17.15 21.78
C PHE A 167 -7.16 -18.65 21.49
N LEU A 168 -7.58 -19.04 20.28
CA LEU A 168 -7.63 -20.43 19.84
C LEU A 168 -6.30 -20.93 19.25
N MET A 169 -5.23 -20.15 19.29
CA MET A 169 -3.92 -20.49 18.70
C MET A 169 -4.00 -20.90 17.22
N ILE A 170 -4.86 -20.24 16.45
CA ILE A 170 -5.00 -20.43 15.01
C ILE A 170 -3.90 -19.63 14.30
N ASP A 171 -3.18 -20.29 13.40
CA ASP A 171 -2.07 -19.74 12.61
C ASP A 171 -2.55 -18.83 11.45
N ARG A 172 -3.48 -17.91 11.74
CA ARG A 172 -4.07 -16.99 10.75
C ARG A 172 -4.21 -15.58 11.30
N ALA A 173 -4.23 -14.62 10.39
CA ALA A 173 -4.64 -13.24 10.65
C ALA A 173 -5.61 -12.78 9.57
N LEU A 174 -6.57 -11.95 9.98
CA LEU A 174 -7.42 -11.17 9.10
C LEU A 174 -6.88 -9.74 9.07
N LEU A 175 -6.35 -9.34 7.93
CA LEU A 175 -5.84 -8.00 7.69
C LEU A 175 -6.89 -7.20 6.93
N THR A 176 -7.05 -5.94 7.31
CA THR A 176 -8.06 -5.05 6.73
C THR A 176 -7.48 -3.69 6.42
N GLY A 177 -7.97 -3.07 5.36
CA GLY A 177 -7.61 -1.71 4.97
C GLY A 177 -8.74 -1.06 4.18
N ILE A 178 -8.46 0.14 3.67
CA ILE A 178 -9.33 0.84 2.74
C ILE A 178 -8.48 1.22 1.54
N TYR A 179 -8.98 0.95 0.34
CA TYR A 179 -8.37 1.35 -0.92
C TYR A 179 -9.47 1.87 -1.85
N ASP A 180 -9.27 3.03 -2.49
CA ASP A 180 -10.27 3.72 -3.32
C ASP A 180 -11.67 3.74 -2.69
N ASN A 181 -11.73 4.12 -1.40
CA ASN A 181 -12.95 4.18 -0.58
C ASN A 181 -13.67 2.84 -0.35
N ARG A 182 -13.06 1.71 -0.71
CA ARG A 182 -13.61 0.36 -0.45
C ARG A 182 -12.79 -0.38 0.58
N LYS A 183 -13.47 -1.13 1.45
CA LYS A 183 -12.80 -2.05 2.37
C LYS A 183 -12.02 -3.09 1.57
N LEU A 184 -10.86 -3.48 2.07
CA LEU A 184 -10.12 -4.64 1.59
C LEU A 184 -9.94 -5.64 2.74
N PHE A 185 -9.93 -6.92 2.42
CA PHE A 185 -9.70 -7.99 3.38
C PHE A 185 -8.67 -8.98 2.84
N ILE A 186 -7.73 -9.38 3.68
CA ILE A 186 -6.75 -10.44 3.38
C ILE A 186 -6.75 -11.42 4.56
N LEU A 187 -7.20 -12.65 4.33
CA LEU A 187 -7.05 -13.75 5.27
C LEU A 187 -5.75 -14.48 4.94
N ALA A 188 -4.82 -14.52 5.88
CA ALA A 188 -3.47 -14.97 5.62
C ALA A 188 -2.85 -15.78 6.76
N LYS A 189 -1.81 -16.54 6.45
CA LYS A 189 -0.81 -16.97 7.42
C LYS A 189 0.24 -15.88 7.57
N THR A 190 0.51 -15.46 8.80
CA THR A 190 1.40 -14.33 9.06
C THR A 190 2.51 -14.68 10.04
N LYS A 191 3.58 -13.88 10.01
CA LYS A 191 4.65 -13.89 11.00
C LYS A 191 4.95 -12.46 11.38
N SER A 192 4.86 -12.12 12.65
CA SER A 192 5.24 -10.80 13.15
C SER A 192 6.75 -10.68 13.32
N GLY A 193 7.28 -9.47 13.12
CA GLY A 193 8.66 -9.10 13.38
C GLY A 193 8.79 -7.61 13.65
N LYS A 194 10.04 -7.13 13.78
CA LYS A 194 10.36 -5.70 13.92
C LYS A 194 11.40 -5.28 12.89
N LYS A 195 11.24 -4.09 12.32
CA LYS A 195 12.19 -3.44 11.40
C LYS A 195 12.28 -1.96 11.76
N SER A 196 13.48 -1.46 12.05
CA SER A 196 13.72 -0.07 12.48
C SER A 196 12.73 0.44 13.53
N GLY A 197 12.52 -0.36 14.58
CA GLY A 197 11.58 -0.04 15.66
C GLY A 197 10.10 -0.26 15.38
N GLN A 198 9.69 -0.42 14.11
CA GLN A 198 8.29 -0.63 13.70
C GLN A 198 7.91 -2.11 13.69
N PHE A 199 6.66 -2.41 14.03
CA PHE A 199 6.11 -3.76 13.93
C PHE A 199 5.76 -4.06 12.47
N VAL A 200 6.25 -5.20 11.98
CA VAL A 200 6.00 -5.66 10.62
C VAL A 200 5.32 -7.03 10.66
N CYS A 201 4.17 -7.12 10.00
CA CYS A 201 3.46 -8.35 9.71
C CYS A 201 3.90 -8.89 8.35
N PHE A 202 4.66 -9.99 8.35
CA PHE A 202 5.04 -10.69 7.12
C PHE A 202 3.94 -11.69 6.76
N ILE A 203 3.17 -11.39 5.72
CA ILE A 203 2.19 -12.32 5.15
C ILE A 203 2.95 -13.39 4.37
N LYS A 204 2.93 -14.61 4.89
CA LYS A 204 3.64 -15.77 4.34
C LYS A 204 2.87 -16.52 3.28
N LYS A 205 1.55 -16.50 3.40
CA LYS A 205 0.63 -17.09 2.43
C LYS A 205 -0.72 -16.42 2.54
N GLU A 206 -1.23 -15.90 1.44
CA GLU A 206 -2.59 -15.42 1.33
C GLU A 206 -3.51 -16.63 1.11
N LEU A 207 -4.49 -16.82 2.00
CA LEU A 207 -5.46 -17.91 1.89
C LEU A 207 -6.64 -17.46 1.02
N MET A 208 -7.12 -16.24 1.24
CA MET A 208 -8.13 -15.58 0.44
C MET A 208 -7.98 -14.06 0.59
N ARG A 209 -8.31 -13.30 -0.45
CA ARG A 209 -8.32 -11.84 -0.42
C ARG A 209 -9.45 -11.28 -1.28
N THR A 210 -9.86 -10.06 -1.00
CA THR A 210 -10.79 -9.34 -1.87
C THR A 210 -10.10 -8.89 -3.17
N PRO A 211 -10.83 -8.77 -4.30
CA PRO A 211 -10.23 -8.44 -5.59
C PRO A 211 -9.45 -7.11 -5.64
N ASN A 212 -9.82 -6.13 -4.82
CA ASN A 212 -9.12 -4.85 -4.69
C ASN A 212 -7.76 -4.94 -3.96
N ALA A 213 -7.42 -6.08 -3.34
CA ALA A 213 -6.08 -6.33 -2.81
C ALA A 213 -5.15 -6.89 -3.92
N ILE A 214 -4.92 -6.10 -4.96
CA ILE A 214 -4.18 -6.55 -6.16
C ILE A 214 -2.73 -6.90 -5.86
N LEU A 215 -2.09 -7.68 -6.73
CA LEU A 215 -0.72 -8.18 -6.50
C LEU A 215 0.38 -7.13 -6.72
N ALA A 216 0.10 -6.01 -7.37
CA ALA A 216 1.05 -4.89 -7.46
C ALA A 216 1.23 -4.18 -6.10
N MET A 217 0.25 -4.26 -5.21
CA MET A 217 0.34 -3.74 -3.84
C MET A 217 1.15 -4.74 -2.97
N ALA A 218 2.48 -4.63 -2.98
CA ALA A 218 3.36 -5.55 -2.25
C ALA A 218 3.40 -5.32 -0.74
N ALA A 219 3.09 -4.10 -0.30
CA ALA A 219 2.91 -3.75 1.09
C ALA A 219 1.77 -2.76 1.27
N PHE A 220 1.36 -2.60 2.51
CA PHE A 220 0.48 -1.52 2.93
C PHE A 220 0.73 -1.23 4.41
N ASN A 221 0.50 0.01 4.80
CA ASN A 221 0.53 0.44 6.18
C ASN A 221 -0.87 0.79 6.68
N SER A 222 -1.07 0.70 7.99
CA SER A 222 -2.16 1.40 8.66
C SER A 222 -1.59 2.62 9.36
N ALA A 223 -1.98 3.81 8.90
CA ALA A 223 -1.59 5.07 9.53
C ALA A 223 -1.99 5.12 11.03
N HIS A 224 -3.07 4.44 11.42
CA HIS A 224 -3.57 4.44 12.80
C HIS A 224 -2.84 3.47 13.73
N SER A 225 -2.58 2.23 13.30
CA SER A 225 -1.90 1.23 14.13
C SER A 225 -0.37 1.23 13.97
N ARG A 226 0.17 1.97 13.00
CA ARG A 226 1.58 1.90 12.55
C ARG A 226 2.00 0.46 12.21
N GLU A 227 1.03 -0.38 11.87
CA GLU A 227 1.29 -1.75 11.45
C GLU A 227 1.58 -1.77 9.95
N LEU A 228 2.73 -2.35 9.61
CA LEU A 228 3.15 -2.55 8.23
C LEU A 228 2.93 -4.01 7.85
N CYS A 229 2.27 -4.24 6.72
CA CYS A 229 2.09 -5.58 6.18
C CYS A 229 2.90 -5.74 4.89
N LEU A 230 3.75 -6.77 4.82
CA LEU A 230 4.48 -7.14 3.60
C LEU A 230 3.94 -8.47 3.05
N ARG A 231 3.61 -8.48 1.75
CA ARG A 231 2.95 -9.59 1.06
C ARG A 231 3.94 -10.43 0.27
N GLU A 232 4.28 -11.61 0.77
CA GLU A 232 5.25 -12.50 0.10
C GLU A 232 4.76 -13.00 -1.26
N ASP A 233 3.45 -13.25 -1.41
CA ASP A 233 2.87 -13.68 -2.68
C ASP A 233 2.94 -12.55 -3.74
N ALA A 234 2.73 -11.30 -3.33
CA ALA A 234 2.88 -10.13 -4.21
C ALA A 234 4.34 -9.95 -4.67
N LEU A 235 5.32 -10.03 -3.76
CA LEU A 235 6.74 -9.96 -4.11
C LEU A 235 7.18 -11.09 -5.05
N ARG A 236 6.63 -12.30 -4.88
CA ARG A 236 6.86 -13.42 -5.80
C ARG A 236 6.29 -13.12 -7.18
N THR A 237 5.09 -12.55 -7.25
CA THR A 237 4.48 -12.12 -8.51
C THR A 237 5.35 -11.08 -9.22
N ILE A 238 5.84 -10.06 -8.50
CA ILE A 238 6.77 -9.06 -9.05
C ILE A 238 8.01 -9.74 -9.63
N PHE A 239 8.60 -10.70 -8.91
CA PHE A 239 9.74 -11.47 -9.43
C PHE A 239 9.41 -12.18 -10.75
N TYR A 240 8.31 -12.92 -10.83
CA TYR A 240 7.98 -13.69 -12.03
C TYR A 240 7.48 -12.84 -13.20
N GLN A 241 6.90 -11.68 -12.95
CA GLN A 241 6.42 -10.77 -14.01
C GLN A 241 7.53 -9.85 -14.53
N LYS A 242 8.44 -9.39 -13.66
CA LYS A 242 9.44 -8.37 -14.01
C LYS A 242 10.82 -8.94 -14.26
N TRP A 243 11.26 -9.89 -13.44
CA TRP A 243 12.66 -10.36 -13.40
C TRP A 243 12.87 -11.69 -14.12
N ALA A 244 11.99 -12.67 -13.91
CA ALA A 244 12.10 -13.98 -14.57
C ALA A 244 12.11 -13.90 -16.11
N PRO A 245 11.35 -13.00 -16.77
CA PRO A 245 11.32 -12.93 -18.23
C PRO A 245 12.60 -12.37 -18.88
N VAL A 246 13.54 -11.79 -18.12
CA VAL A 246 14.78 -11.18 -18.65
C VAL A 246 15.60 -12.18 -19.47
N PHE A 247 15.62 -13.46 -19.07
CA PHE A 247 16.29 -14.55 -19.80
C PHE A 247 15.35 -15.34 -20.73
N GLY A 248 14.08 -14.96 -20.83
CA GLY A 248 13.10 -15.60 -21.68
C GLY A 248 13.35 -15.32 -23.17
N THR A 249 12.69 -16.08 -24.06
CA THR A 249 12.70 -15.76 -25.50
C THR A 249 12.12 -14.37 -25.69
N LYS A 250 12.97 -13.39 -26.04
CA LYS A 250 12.58 -12.04 -26.45
C LYS A 250 11.50 -12.17 -27.53
N GLN A 251 10.23 -12.03 -27.17
CA GLN A 251 9.21 -11.78 -28.17
C GLN A 251 9.67 -10.53 -28.91
N ARG A 252 9.51 -10.53 -30.24
CA ARG A 252 9.87 -9.41 -31.13
C ARG A 252 8.99 -8.20 -30.81
N TYR A 253 9.19 -7.57 -29.66
CA TYR A 253 8.72 -6.23 -29.41
C TYR A 253 9.54 -5.31 -30.30
N THR A 254 8.89 -4.33 -30.92
CA THR A 254 9.59 -3.17 -31.45
C THR A 254 10.37 -2.59 -30.27
N LEU A 255 11.70 -2.68 -30.29
CA LEU A 255 12.55 -2.20 -29.20
C LEU A 255 12.40 -0.68 -29.12
N THR A 256 11.46 -0.21 -28.29
CA THR A 256 11.37 1.21 -27.97
C THR A 256 12.51 1.56 -27.00
N PRO A 257 12.93 2.83 -26.94
CA PRO A 257 13.92 3.28 -25.96
C PRO A 257 13.51 2.94 -24.52
N GLU A 258 12.21 3.06 -24.20
CA GLU A 258 11.64 2.75 -22.88
C GLU A 258 11.89 1.30 -22.47
N PHE A 259 11.56 0.36 -23.36
CA PHE A 259 11.75 -1.06 -23.11
C PHE A 259 13.23 -1.43 -23.05
N SER A 260 14.05 -0.87 -23.96
CA SER A 260 15.48 -1.17 -24.02
C SER A 260 16.20 -0.69 -22.75
N ILE A 261 15.82 0.48 -22.22
CA ILE A 261 16.35 0.99 -20.95
C ILE A 261 15.90 0.13 -19.77
N SER A 262 14.63 -0.28 -19.72
CA SER A 262 14.12 -1.19 -18.70
C SER A 262 14.93 -2.48 -18.63
N GLU A 263 15.17 -3.13 -19.78
CA GLU A 263 15.98 -4.35 -19.87
C GLU A 263 17.45 -4.11 -19.51
N GLY A 264 18.04 -2.97 -19.89
CA GLY A 264 19.43 -2.66 -19.56
C GLY A 264 19.64 -2.37 -18.07
N ILE A 265 18.70 -1.67 -17.40
CA ILE A 265 18.71 -1.51 -15.94
C ILE A 265 18.64 -2.88 -15.25
N LYS A 266 17.71 -3.75 -15.68
CA LYS A 266 17.56 -5.10 -15.12
C LYS A 266 18.82 -5.95 -15.35
N SER A 267 19.39 -5.91 -16.55
CA SER A 267 20.62 -6.62 -16.90
C SER A 267 21.80 -6.17 -16.05
N HIS A 268 21.96 -4.87 -15.85
CA HIS A 268 22.99 -4.33 -14.96
C HIS A 268 22.76 -4.77 -13.50
N ALA A 269 21.53 -4.67 -13.00
CA ALA A 269 21.19 -5.12 -11.64
C ALA A 269 21.52 -6.60 -11.42
N LEU A 270 21.19 -7.48 -12.38
CA LEU A 270 21.49 -8.91 -12.33
C LEU A 270 22.99 -9.20 -12.44
N SER A 271 23.75 -8.41 -13.19
CA SER A 271 25.21 -8.55 -13.29
C SER A 271 25.90 -8.34 -11.93
N LEU A 272 25.35 -7.48 -11.07
CA LEU A 272 25.85 -7.26 -9.70
C LEU A 272 25.59 -8.45 -8.76
N PHE A 273 24.66 -9.34 -9.13
CA PHE A 273 24.47 -10.65 -8.50
C PHE A 273 25.33 -11.76 -9.15
N ASN A 274 26.10 -11.44 -10.19
CA ASN A 274 26.79 -12.40 -11.06
C ASN A 274 25.82 -13.39 -11.73
N VAL A 275 24.65 -12.92 -12.14
CA VAL A 275 23.65 -13.73 -12.83
C VAL A 275 23.68 -13.47 -14.33
N THR A 276 23.87 -14.54 -15.10
CA THR A 276 23.97 -14.55 -16.56
C THR A 276 23.02 -15.55 -17.23
N SER A 277 22.35 -16.39 -16.46
CA SER A 277 21.38 -17.37 -16.96
C SER A 277 20.10 -17.45 -16.12
N SER A 278 19.07 -18.10 -16.68
CA SER A 278 17.82 -18.36 -15.97
C SER A 278 18.00 -19.27 -14.76
N GLU A 279 18.92 -20.24 -14.82
CA GLU A 279 19.23 -21.15 -13.71
C GLU A 279 19.90 -20.41 -12.55
N GLU A 280 20.82 -19.50 -12.86
CA GLU A 280 21.48 -18.64 -11.87
C GLU A 280 20.47 -17.67 -11.22
N LEU A 281 19.52 -17.14 -12.00
CA LEU A 281 18.44 -16.30 -11.48
C LEU A 281 17.53 -17.07 -10.52
N ASP A 282 17.14 -18.30 -10.87
CA ASP A 282 16.32 -19.13 -9.97
C ASP A 282 17.07 -19.47 -8.67
N ALA A 283 18.38 -19.70 -8.75
CA ALA A 283 19.23 -19.96 -7.59
C ALA A 283 19.29 -18.77 -6.60
N ILE A 284 19.24 -17.52 -7.10
CA ILE A 284 19.24 -16.32 -6.24
C ILE A 284 17.85 -15.76 -5.93
N LYS A 285 16.77 -16.35 -6.48
CA LYS A 285 15.39 -15.86 -6.36
C LYS A 285 15.00 -15.43 -4.95
N GLY A 286 15.33 -16.24 -3.95
CA GLY A 286 15.02 -15.93 -2.54
C GLY A 286 15.73 -14.67 -2.03
N GLN A 287 16.96 -14.43 -2.48
CA GLN A 287 17.73 -13.23 -2.13
C GLN A 287 17.20 -12.00 -2.87
N LEU A 288 16.88 -12.11 -4.16
CA LEU A 288 16.31 -11.00 -4.94
C LEU A 288 14.95 -10.56 -4.37
N ILE A 289 14.05 -11.51 -4.09
CA ILE A 289 12.75 -11.23 -3.44
C ILE A 289 12.95 -10.55 -2.08
N LYS A 290 13.94 -10.97 -1.30
CA LYS A 290 14.26 -10.35 -0.01
C LYS A 290 14.77 -8.92 -0.18
N ASP A 291 15.61 -8.66 -1.17
CA ASP A 291 16.17 -7.33 -1.44
C ASP A 291 15.09 -6.36 -1.97
N VAL A 292 14.18 -6.81 -2.85
CA VAL A 292 12.98 -6.04 -3.26
C VAL A 292 12.03 -5.81 -2.07
N GLY A 293 11.78 -6.85 -1.26
CA GLY A 293 10.97 -6.72 -0.06
C GLY A 293 11.56 -5.73 0.96
N GLU A 294 12.89 -5.59 1.00
CA GLU A 294 13.57 -4.61 1.84
C GLU A 294 13.32 -3.17 1.38
N THR A 295 13.43 -2.89 0.08
CA THR A 295 13.15 -1.55 -0.45
C THR A 295 11.69 -1.15 -0.21
N VAL A 296 10.75 -2.06 -0.46
CA VAL A 296 9.31 -1.85 -0.20
C VAL A 296 9.05 -1.61 1.29
N ILE A 297 9.60 -2.41 2.21
CA ILE A 297 9.38 -2.18 3.65
C ILE A 297 9.89 -0.81 4.07
N TYR A 298 11.08 -0.42 3.62
CA TYR A 298 11.66 0.86 4.05
C TYR A 298 10.96 2.07 3.41
N HIS A 299 10.34 1.92 2.24
CA HIS A 299 9.41 2.89 1.67
C HIS A 299 8.20 3.11 2.60
N GLU A 300 7.51 2.04 3.00
CA GLU A 300 6.36 2.11 3.91
C GLU A 300 6.71 2.66 5.31
N ILE A 301 7.88 2.30 5.83
CA ILE A 301 8.41 2.91 7.06
C ILE A 301 8.68 4.40 6.85
N GLY A 302 9.12 4.79 5.66
CA GLY A 302 9.31 6.17 5.25
C GLY A 302 8.04 7.01 5.37
N HIS A 303 6.89 6.47 4.92
CA HIS A 303 5.58 7.11 5.08
C HIS A 303 5.29 7.42 6.55
N ILE A 304 5.51 6.45 7.44
CA ILE A 304 5.30 6.63 8.88
C ILE A 304 6.11 7.83 9.40
N VAL A 305 7.38 7.94 9.03
CA VAL A 305 8.27 9.03 9.49
C VAL A 305 7.86 10.37 8.89
N VAL A 306 7.64 10.43 7.58
CA VAL A 306 7.33 11.67 6.89
C VAL A 306 6.01 12.24 7.37
N GLN A 307 4.98 11.40 7.45
CA GLN A 307 3.61 11.82 7.72
C GLN A 307 3.35 12.11 9.21
N ASN A 308 3.98 11.36 10.12
CA ASN A 308 3.71 11.50 11.55
C ASN A 308 4.78 12.27 12.31
N ASP A 309 6.03 12.24 11.85
CA ASP A 309 7.17 12.70 12.65
C ASP A 309 7.87 13.95 12.06
N ILE A 310 7.80 14.19 10.75
CA ILE A 310 8.54 15.29 10.08
C ILE A 310 7.63 16.41 9.59
N LEU A 311 6.61 16.11 8.79
CA LEU A 311 5.74 17.14 8.23
C LEU A 311 4.81 17.74 9.29
N PRO A 312 4.43 19.03 9.15
CA PRO A 312 3.38 19.59 9.98
C PRO A 312 2.08 18.76 9.83
N THR A 313 1.39 18.52 10.95
CA THR A 313 0.24 17.59 11.04
C THR A 313 -0.87 17.84 10.02
N GLU A 314 -1.02 19.07 9.52
CA GLU A 314 -2.04 19.44 8.51
C GLU A 314 -1.64 19.07 7.08
N VAL A 315 -0.34 19.00 6.76
CA VAL A 315 0.14 18.87 5.37
C VAL A 315 -0.25 17.53 4.76
N CYS A 316 0.06 16.41 5.43
CA CYS A 316 -0.24 15.08 4.89
C CYS A 316 -1.74 14.82 4.74
N PRO A 317 -2.59 15.07 5.76
CA PRO A 317 -4.04 14.95 5.61
C PRO A 317 -4.63 15.77 4.48
N LEU A 318 -4.14 17.00 4.28
CA LEU A 318 -4.56 17.85 3.16
C LEU A 318 -4.16 17.21 1.83
N PHE A 319 -2.91 16.75 1.69
CA PHE A 319 -2.43 16.12 0.45
C PHE A 319 -3.15 14.81 0.14
N GLU A 320 -3.26 13.89 1.10
CA GLU A 320 -3.99 12.62 0.95
C GLU A 320 -5.44 12.86 0.50
N SER A 321 -6.11 13.87 1.07
CA SER A 321 -7.49 14.19 0.69
C SER A 321 -7.66 14.62 -0.76
N THR A 322 -6.58 15.06 -1.44
CA THR A 322 -6.64 15.43 -2.86
C THR A 322 -6.85 14.24 -3.79
N GLN A 323 -6.71 13.00 -3.30
CA GLN A 323 -7.01 11.79 -4.06
C GLN A 323 -8.44 11.75 -4.62
N VAL A 324 -9.38 12.51 -4.04
CA VAL A 324 -10.73 12.65 -4.62
C VAL A 324 -10.74 13.29 -6.01
N PHE A 325 -9.66 13.98 -6.39
CA PHE A 325 -9.42 14.55 -7.71
C PHE A 325 -8.56 13.64 -8.62
N GLY A 326 -8.27 12.42 -8.17
CA GLY A 326 -7.35 11.49 -8.83
C GLY A 326 -5.88 11.72 -8.47
N ASP A 327 -5.00 10.99 -9.15
CA ASP A 327 -3.56 11.11 -8.97
C ASP A 327 -3.07 12.51 -9.34
N ASN A 328 -2.21 13.06 -8.49
CA ASN A 328 -1.69 14.41 -8.67
C ASN A 328 -0.30 14.57 -8.03
N ILE A 329 0.33 15.71 -8.29
CA ILE A 329 1.71 16.01 -7.85
C ILE A 329 1.87 15.99 -6.33
N LEU A 330 0.85 16.31 -5.56
CA LEU A 330 0.96 16.38 -4.10
C LEU A 330 1.03 14.97 -3.50
N LEU A 331 0.22 14.04 -4.00
CA LEU A 331 0.32 12.61 -3.67
C LEU A 331 1.67 12.04 -4.09
N THR A 332 2.10 12.35 -5.30
CA THR A 332 3.41 11.92 -5.82
C THR A 332 4.55 12.41 -4.90
N LEU A 333 4.47 13.66 -4.43
CA LEU A 333 5.46 14.23 -3.51
C LEU A 333 5.49 13.50 -2.16
N LEU A 334 4.36 13.04 -1.63
CA LEU A 334 4.35 12.22 -0.42
C LEU A 334 5.08 10.89 -0.62
N GLU A 335 4.83 10.19 -1.74
CA GLU A 335 5.49 8.93 -2.08
C GLU A 335 7.01 9.09 -2.16
N ILE A 336 7.50 10.12 -2.86
CA ILE A 336 8.94 10.37 -2.99
C ILE A 336 9.55 10.76 -1.65
N MET A 337 8.84 11.55 -0.85
CA MET A 337 9.33 11.92 0.48
C MET A 337 9.48 10.69 1.37
N ALA A 338 8.58 9.71 1.29
CA ALA A 338 8.69 8.45 2.01
C ALA A 338 9.99 7.69 1.66
N ASP A 339 10.31 7.59 0.36
CA ASP A 339 11.54 6.95 -0.12
C ASP A 339 12.81 7.62 0.44
N PHE A 340 12.83 8.96 0.41
CA PHE A 340 13.94 9.80 0.89
C PHE A 340 13.82 10.20 2.35
N SER A 341 12.99 9.50 3.13
CA SER A 341 12.79 9.82 4.53
C SER A 341 14.09 9.67 5.33
N PRO A 342 14.55 10.74 6.02
CA PRO A 342 15.79 10.70 6.80
C PRO A 342 15.63 9.81 8.05
N THR A 343 16.74 9.56 8.75
CA THR A 343 16.65 8.88 10.05
C THR A 343 16.00 9.80 11.08
N PHE A 344 14.90 9.36 11.67
CA PHE A 344 14.25 10.01 12.80
C PHE A 344 13.86 8.96 13.85
N ASN A 345 14.29 9.13 15.11
CA ASN A 345 14.03 8.18 16.20
C ASN A 345 14.29 6.70 15.83
N GLN A 346 15.44 6.41 15.19
CA GLN A 346 15.85 5.07 14.71
C GLN A 346 15.00 4.49 13.55
N THR A 347 14.00 5.23 13.09
CA THR A 347 13.17 4.91 11.93
C THR A 347 13.74 5.61 10.70
N LYS A 348 13.72 4.98 9.52
CA LYS A 348 14.39 5.49 8.31
C LYS A 348 13.69 5.04 7.03
N GLY A 349 13.81 5.83 5.96
CA GLY A 349 13.32 5.49 4.63
C GLY A 349 14.26 4.57 3.83
N ALA A 350 13.87 4.27 2.59
CA ALA A 350 14.58 3.34 1.70
C ALA A 350 16.00 3.81 1.36
N PHE A 351 16.19 5.07 0.97
CA PHE A 351 17.51 5.57 0.57
C PHE A 351 18.47 5.70 1.75
N GLN A 352 17.96 6.04 2.94
CA GLN A 352 18.76 6.02 4.16
C GLN A 352 19.19 4.60 4.52
N ASN A 353 18.30 3.61 4.33
CA ASN A 353 18.70 2.21 4.50
C ASN A 353 19.83 1.81 3.53
N MET A 354 19.75 2.19 2.25
CA MET A 354 20.81 1.91 1.28
C MET A 354 22.15 2.57 1.66
N VAL A 355 22.12 3.81 2.18
CA VAL A 355 23.32 4.50 2.69
C VAL A 355 23.95 3.72 3.85
N ASP A 356 23.13 3.19 4.76
CA ASP A 356 23.63 2.40 5.89
C ASP A 356 24.21 1.05 5.40
N VAL A 357 23.52 0.36 4.49
CA VAL A 357 24.01 -0.89 3.87
C VAL A 357 25.34 -0.65 3.15
N ASN A 358 25.53 0.50 2.48
CA ASN A 358 26.78 0.82 1.80
C ASN A 358 27.98 0.90 2.75
N GLN A 359 27.78 1.17 4.04
CA GLN A 359 28.88 1.19 5.02
C GLN A 359 29.42 -0.21 5.32
N GLU A 360 28.60 -1.25 5.09
CA GLU A 360 28.93 -2.65 5.39
C GLU A 360 29.18 -3.47 4.12
N ASP A 361 28.33 -3.29 3.09
CA ASP A 361 28.35 -4.01 1.82
C ASP A 361 28.01 -3.04 0.66
N PRO A 362 29.00 -2.33 0.10
CA PRO A 362 28.81 -1.41 -1.01
C PRO A 362 28.18 -2.06 -2.25
N THR A 363 28.59 -3.28 -2.57
CA THR A 363 28.04 -4.01 -3.72
C THR A 363 26.55 -4.28 -3.54
N ARG A 364 26.13 -4.71 -2.34
CA ARG A 364 24.70 -4.88 -2.03
C ARG A 364 23.93 -3.56 -2.09
N ALA A 365 24.49 -2.48 -1.58
CA ALA A 365 23.80 -1.18 -1.64
C ALA A 365 23.58 -0.74 -3.10
N THR A 366 24.59 -0.92 -3.96
CA THR A 366 24.44 -0.66 -5.40
C THR A 366 23.39 -1.56 -6.04
N ARG A 367 23.32 -2.86 -5.67
CA ARG A 367 22.23 -3.76 -6.10
C ARG A 367 20.86 -3.23 -5.72
N LEU A 368 20.67 -2.85 -4.45
CA LEU A 368 19.40 -2.31 -3.96
C LEU A 368 18.99 -1.04 -4.72
N PHE A 369 19.95 -0.16 -5.03
CA PHE A 369 19.71 1.05 -5.81
C PHE A 369 19.20 0.73 -7.22
N TYR A 370 19.83 -0.20 -7.95
CA TYR A 370 19.39 -0.56 -9.30
C TYR A 370 18.11 -1.41 -9.34
N LEU A 371 17.87 -2.25 -8.32
CA LEU A 371 16.58 -2.92 -8.15
C LEU A 371 15.46 -1.90 -7.99
N TYR A 372 15.66 -0.90 -7.12
CA TYR A 372 14.70 0.20 -6.93
C TYR A 372 14.54 1.04 -8.21
N LEU A 373 15.64 1.34 -8.92
CA LEU A 373 15.57 2.09 -10.17
C LEU A 373 14.76 1.36 -11.25
N SER A 374 14.88 0.02 -11.33
CA SER A 374 14.03 -0.78 -12.18
C SER A 374 12.57 -0.71 -11.72
N ASP A 375 12.32 -0.72 -10.40
CA ASP A 375 10.97 -0.68 -9.85
C ASP A 375 10.17 0.55 -10.27
N ILE A 376 10.84 1.71 -10.32
CA ILE A 376 10.22 3.00 -10.61
C ILE A 376 10.20 3.37 -12.10
N TRP A 377 10.64 2.47 -12.98
CA TRP A 377 10.59 2.64 -14.43
C TRP A 377 9.24 2.16 -14.97
N PHE A 378 8.28 3.07 -15.13
CA PHE A 378 6.95 2.75 -15.68
C PHE A 378 6.78 3.12 -17.16
N TYR A 379 7.79 3.67 -17.82
CA TYR A 379 7.69 4.09 -19.22
C TYR A 379 7.48 2.92 -20.20
N ASP A 380 7.75 1.69 -19.77
CA ASP A 380 7.54 0.45 -20.53
C ASP A 380 6.18 -0.21 -20.22
N THR A 381 5.30 0.45 -19.47
CA THR A 381 3.95 -0.04 -19.11
C THR A 381 2.86 0.89 -19.68
N PRO A 382 1.60 0.43 -19.80
CA PRO A 382 0.49 1.30 -20.19
C PRO A 382 0.03 2.26 -19.08
N ASP A 383 0.63 2.20 -17.88
CA ASP A 383 0.21 2.92 -16.68
C ASP A 383 0.68 4.37 -16.68
N THR A 384 0.19 5.17 -17.64
CA THR A 384 0.63 6.56 -17.83
C THR A 384 0.43 7.47 -16.61
N PHE A 385 -0.45 7.09 -15.67
CA PHE A 385 -0.62 7.80 -14.39
C PHE A 385 0.63 7.72 -13.48
N MET A 386 1.48 6.70 -13.68
CA MET A 386 2.76 6.53 -12.97
C MET A 386 3.93 7.29 -13.63
N TYR A 387 3.73 7.91 -14.79
CA TYR A 387 4.80 8.63 -15.48
C TYR A 387 5.33 9.84 -14.69
N PRO A 388 4.50 10.66 -14.01
CA PRO A 388 5.01 11.73 -13.15
C PRO A 388 5.90 11.20 -12.01
N TYR A 389 5.55 10.07 -11.41
CA TYR A 389 6.37 9.40 -10.40
C TYR A 389 7.71 8.96 -10.99
N SER A 390 7.69 8.30 -12.16
CA SER A 390 8.88 7.91 -12.92
C SER A 390 9.77 9.10 -13.29
N ASP A 391 9.17 10.21 -13.76
CA ASP A 391 9.87 11.43 -14.15
C ASP A 391 10.68 12.00 -12.98
N ILE A 392 10.03 12.13 -11.82
CA ILE A 392 10.64 12.74 -10.64
C ILE A 392 11.74 11.84 -10.07
N LEU A 393 11.46 10.55 -9.90
CA LEU A 393 12.45 9.64 -9.33
C LEU A 393 13.61 9.40 -10.30
N SER A 394 13.37 9.22 -11.59
CA SER A 394 14.46 9.05 -12.57
C SER A 394 15.38 10.27 -12.60
N LEU A 395 14.83 11.50 -12.63
CA LEU A 395 15.64 12.72 -12.52
C LEU A 395 16.47 12.75 -11.24
N THR A 396 15.85 12.37 -10.13
CA THR A 396 16.48 12.36 -8.81
C THR A 396 17.59 11.32 -8.72
N LEU A 397 17.37 10.11 -9.23
CA LEU A 397 18.30 8.99 -9.13
C LEU A 397 19.49 9.13 -10.08
N LEU A 398 19.27 9.66 -11.29
CA LEU A 398 20.35 9.95 -12.24
C LEU A 398 21.42 10.89 -11.68
N ARG A 399 21.07 11.76 -10.72
CA ARG A 399 22.01 12.65 -10.01
C ARG A 399 23.08 11.89 -9.20
N TYR A 400 22.83 10.62 -8.89
CA TYR A 400 23.69 9.78 -8.05
C TYR A 400 24.48 8.73 -8.83
N ILE A 401 24.19 8.53 -10.12
CA ILE A 401 24.87 7.54 -10.98
C ILE A 401 26.06 8.20 -11.68
N ASN A 402 27.26 7.68 -11.43
CA ASN A 402 28.48 8.08 -12.12
C ASN A 402 28.56 7.42 -13.52
N ASP A 403 29.46 7.91 -14.38
CA ASP A 403 29.63 7.37 -15.74
C ASP A 403 30.09 5.91 -15.77
N ASP A 404 30.73 5.42 -14.70
CA ASP A 404 31.14 4.03 -14.54
C ASP A 404 30.07 3.15 -13.86
N LEU A 405 28.83 3.64 -13.78
CA LEU A 405 27.68 3.00 -13.10
C LEU A 405 27.85 2.82 -11.59
N SER A 406 28.90 3.39 -10.99
CA SER A 406 29.01 3.43 -9.53
C SER A 406 28.04 4.48 -8.93
N ILE A 407 27.59 4.22 -7.71
CA ILE A 407 26.61 5.08 -7.02
C ILE A 407 27.30 5.99 -6.02
N ASN A 408 26.99 7.28 -6.08
CA ASN A 408 27.51 8.28 -5.15
C ASN A 408 26.72 8.32 -3.83
N PHE A 409 26.90 7.30 -2.99
CA PHE A 409 26.24 7.21 -1.67
C PHE A 409 26.57 8.36 -0.72
N LYS A 410 27.73 9.01 -0.87
CA LYS A 410 28.07 10.21 -0.09
C LYS A 410 27.14 11.38 -0.43
N LYS A 411 26.78 11.52 -1.71
CA LYS A 411 25.84 12.54 -2.17
C LYS A 411 24.42 12.22 -1.72
N ILE A 412 23.99 10.96 -1.78
CA ILE A 412 22.70 10.51 -1.22
C ILE A 412 22.65 10.84 0.28
N GLN A 413 23.67 10.47 1.05
CA GLN A 413 23.75 10.77 2.49
C GLN A 413 23.67 12.28 2.78
N PHE A 414 24.34 13.10 1.98
CA PHE A 414 24.25 14.56 2.09
C PHE A 414 22.84 15.07 1.77
N ASP A 415 22.21 14.56 0.71
CA ASP A 415 20.88 14.97 0.25
C ASP A 415 19.75 14.48 1.19
N LEU A 416 20.02 13.48 2.04
CA LEU A 416 19.17 13.02 3.14
C LEU A 416 19.31 13.84 4.43
N GLN A 417 20.26 14.77 4.53
CA GLN A 417 20.40 15.59 5.75
C GLN A 417 19.19 16.51 5.90
N PHE A 418 18.57 16.49 7.08
CA PHE A 418 17.42 17.30 7.42
C PHE A 418 17.47 17.71 8.90
N ASP A 419 17.24 19.00 9.17
CA ASP A 419 17.03 19.51 10.51
C ASP A 419 15.61 20.11 10.61
N PRO A 420 14.68 19.43 11.31
CA PRO A 420 13.31 19.92 11.49
C PRO A 420 13.24 21.25 12.25
N ALA A 421 14.24 21.58 13.06
CA ALA A 421 14.28 22.84 13.81
C ALA A 421 14.70 24.04 12.94
N THR A 422 15.43 23.79 11.85
CA THR A 422 15.91 24.86 10.96
C THR A 422 15.71 24.55 9.46
N PRO A 423 14.47 24.26 9.01
CA PRO A 423 14.21 23.77 7.65
C PRO A 423 14.53 24.80 6.54
N ASN A 424 14.74 26.07 6.90
CA ASN A 424 14.94 27.19 5.99
C ASN A 424 16.26 27.95 6.20
N GLN A 425 17.32 27.35 6.74
CA GLN A 425 18.59 28.09 6.94
C GLN A 425 19.07 28.74 5.63
N PRO A 426 19.18 30.07 5.56
CA PRO A 426 19.61 30.79 4.34
C PRO A 426 21.02 30.40 3.86
N ASN A 427 21.84 29.87 4.76
CA ASN A 427 23.22 29.44 4.53
C ASN A 427 23.41 27.91 4.62
N GLY A 428 22.33 27.15 4.84
CA GLY A 428 22.39 25.69 4.84
C GLY A 428 22.60 25.20 3.40
N LYS A 429 23.50 24.23 3.21
CA LYS A 429 23.62 23.57 1.91
C LYS A 429 22.26 22.92 1.61
N LYS A 430 21.62 23.26 0.48
CA LYS A 430 20.30 22.77 0.10
C LYS A 430 20.35 21.26 -0.18
N SER A 431 19.95 20.43 0.79
CA SER A 431 19.74 19.01 0.60
C SER A 431 18.45 18.76 -0.21
N LEU A 432 18.30 17.57 -0.78
CA LEU A 432 17.11 17.17 -1.51
C LEU A 432 15.88 17.08 -0.58
N VAL A 433 16.05 16.50 0.61
CA VAL A 433 14.95 16.41 1.59
C VAL A 433 14.45 17.79 2.01
N SER A 434 15.34 18.76 2.24
CA SER A 434 14.94 20.15 2.51
C SER A 434 14.20 20.79 1.32
N PHE A 435 14.58 20.46 0.08
CA PHE A 435 13.87 20.90 -1.12
C PHE A 435 12.43 20.34 -1.19
N PHE A 436 12.25 19.04 -0.95
CA PHE A 436 10.93 18.41 -0.93
C PHE A 436 10.05 18.94 0.21
N PHE A 437 10.59 19.02 1.44
CA PHE A 437 9.86 19.52 2.59
C PHE A 437 9.37 20.97 2.40
N LYS A 438 10.24 21.84 1.87
CA LYS A 438 9.88 23.23 1.58
C LYS A 438 8.79 23.31 0.51
N THR A 439 8.90 22.48 -0.53
CA THR A 439 7.89 22.40 -1.59
C THR A 439 6.54 21.95 -1.01
N ALA A 440 6.53 20.87 -0.22
CA ALA A 440 5.31 20.33 0.37
C ALA A 440 4.60 21.36 1.26
N THR A 441 5.32 21.99 2.19
CA THR A 441 4.76 23.00 3.09
C THR A 441 4.27 24.25 2.36
N THR A 442 4.98 24.67 1.30
CA THR A 442 4.56 25.80 0.45
C THR A 442 3.28 25.44 -0.31
N ASN A 443 3.22 24.26 -0.91
CA ASN A 443 2.06 23.83 -1.70
C ASN A 443 0.83 23.58 -0.83
N ALA A 444 0.99 23.05 0.38
CA ALA A 444 -0.09 22.95 1.36
C ALA A 444 -0.68 24.32 1.71
N THR A 445 0.19 25.32 1.94
CA THR A 445 -0.25 26.70 2.21
C THR A 445 -1.00 27.30 1.03
N LEU A 446 -0.47 27.15 -0.20
CA LEU A 446 -1.09 27.67 -1.41
C LEU A 446 -2.44 27.01 -1.69
N LEU A 447 -2.52 25.68 -1.59
CA LEU A 447 -3.76 24.93 -1.79
C LEU A 447 -4.81 25.31 -0.75
N ARG A 448 -4.41 25.41 0.52
CA ARG A 448 -5.30 25.84 1.59
C ARG A 448 -5.86 27.23 1.30
N ASN A 449 -5.02 28.20 0.94
CA ASN A 449 -5.46 29.55 0.61
C ASN A 449 -6.41 29.57 -0.59
N LEU A 450 -6.16 28.73 -1.61
CA LEU A 450 -7.05 28.57 -2.74
C LEU A 450 -8.42 28.05 -2.28
N ILE A 451 -8.46 26.96 -1.50
CA ILE A 451 -9.70 26.39 -0.96
C ILE A 451 -10.48 27.39 -0.11
N GLU A 452 -9.80 28.13 0.77
CA GLU A 452 -10.41 29.15 1.63
C GLU A 452 -11.04 30.30 0.82
N SER A 453 -10.59 30.52 -0.41
CA SER A 453 -11.11 31.57 -1.31
C SER A 453 -12.26 31.11 -2.21
N LEU A 454 -12.53 29.81 -2.30
CA LEU A 454 -13.57 29.29 -3.20
C LEU A 454 -14.98 29.68 -2.74
N PRO A 455 -15.87 30.09 -3.67
CA PRO A 455 -17.28 30.24 -3.41
C PRO A 455 -17.99 28.89 -3.47
N PHE A 456 -18.94 28.67 -2.57
CA PHE A 456 -19.79 27.48 -2.52
C PHE A 456 -21.26 27.84 -2.77
N LYS A 457 -21.99 27.01 -3.50
CA LYS A 457 -23.42 27.16 -3.78
C LYS A 457 -24.18 26.00 -3.15
N ILE A 458 -24.89 26.28 -2.05
CA ILE A 458 -25.74 25.31 -1.35
C ILE A 458 -27.18 25.84 -1.35
N ASN A 459 -28.11 25.05 -1.91
CA ASN A 459 -29.52 25.43 -2.05
C ASN A 459 -29.69 26.81 -2.71
N ASN A 460 -28.96 27.07 -3.79
CA ASN A 460 -28.90 28.34 -4.53
C ASN A 460 -28.43 29.57 -3.72
N ASN A 461 -27.85 29.37 -2.53
CA ASN A 461 -27.24 30.43 -1.75
C ASN A 461 -25.71 30.32 -1.83
N GLU A 462 -25.05 31.47 -2.02
CA GLU A 462 -23.60 31.56 -1.89
C GLU A 462 -23.20 31.43 -0.42
N ARG A 463 -22.19 30.59 -0.18
CA ARG A 463 -21.60 30.28 1.11
C ARG A 463 -20.09 30.39 1.00
N ASP A 464 -19.47 30.79 2.10
CA ASP A 464 -18.03 30.87 2.23
C ASP A 464 -17.46 29.61 2.86
N TYR A 465 -16.13 29.51 2.86
CA TYR A 465 -15.39 28.45 3.52
C TYR A 465 -15.76 28.31 5.01
N ALA A 466 -16.00 29.43 5.71
CA ALA A 466 -16.34 29.40 7.13
C ALA A 466 -17.67 28.67 7.40
N TYR A 467 -18.66 28.82 6.52
CA TYR A 467 -19.90 28.06 6.55
C TYR A 467 -19.67 26.57 6.32
N ILE A 468 -18.91 26.20 5.28
CA ILE A 468 -18.63 24.79 4.96
C ILE A 468 -17.84 24.13 6.09
N LYS A 469 -16.83 24.80 6.64
CA LYS A 469 -16.07 24.32 7.79
C LYS A 469 -16.98 23.99 8.97
N LYS A 470 -17.94 24.86 9.31
CA LYS A 470 -18.92 24.60 10.37
C LYS A 470 -19.84 23.41 10.05
N LEU A 471 -20.25 23.25 8.80
CA LEU A 471 -21.07 22.11 8.36
C LEU A 471 -20.30 20.79 8.52
N VAL A 472 -19.04 20.77 8.08
CA VAL A 472 -18.16 19.61 8.23
C VAL A 472 -17.96 19.28 9.71
N GLN A 473 -17.64 20.28 10.55
CA GLN A 473 -17.50 20.11 12.00
C GLN A 473 -18.79 19.59 12.66
N TYR A 474 -19.96 20.06 12.23
CA TYR A 474 -21.25 19.57 12.74
C TYR A 474 -21.46 18.07 12.47
N ASN A 475 -21.04 17.57 11.32
CA ASN A 475 -21.13 16.13 11.01
C ASN A 475 -20.28 15.28 11.96
N PHE A 476 -19.19 15.83 12.51
CA PHE A 476 -18.37 15.14 13.51
C PHE A 476 -18.99 15.18 14.92
N THR A 477 -19.60 16.30 15.32
CA THR A 477 -20.18 16.43 16.68
C THR A 477 -21.42 15.56 16.92
N GLN A 478 -22.14 15.20 15.85
CA GLN A 478 -23.27 14.26 15.92
C GLN A 478 -22.87 12.83 16.34
N SER A 479 -21.57 12.50 16.34
CA SER A 479 -21.07 11.16 16.65
C SER A 479 -20.81 10.88 18.15
N ASN A 480 -21.16 11.81 19.07
CA ASN A 480 -20.97 11.68 20.53
C ASN A 480 -19.54 11.29 20.99
N THR A 481 -18.54 11.54 20.16
CA THR A 481 -17.13 11.22 20.46
C THR A 481 -16.37 12.54 20.69
N ILE A 482 -15.57 12.63 21.76
CA ILE A 482 -14.64 13.76 21.93
C ILE A 482 -13.55 13.61 20.86
N ILE A 483 -13.52 14.52 19.90
CA ILE A 483 -12.54 14.48 18.80
C ILE A 483 -11.53 15.61 18.99
N ASN A 484 -10.24 15.27 18.97
CA ASN A 484 -9.16 16.25 18.92
C ASN A 484 -9.06 16.80 17.49
N GLU A 485 -9.45 18.06 17.27
CA GLU A 485 -9.42 18.72 15.96
C GLU A 485 -8.00 18.90 15.39
N GLU A 486 -6.97 18.79 16.21
CA GLU A 486 -5.57 18.86 15.77
C GLU A 486 -4.99 17.47 15.43
N SER A 487 -5.75 16.40 15.65
CA SER A 487 -5.27 15.04 15.38
C SER A 487 -5.25 14.75 13.88
N TYR A 488 -4.25 13.98 13.45
CA TYR A 488 -4.15 13.45 12.08
C TYR A 488 -5.46 12.80 11.62
N HIS A 489 -6.08 11.99 12.50
CA HIS A 489 -7.32 11.28 12.22
C HIS A 489 -8.49 12.23 11.92
N PHE A 490 -8.65 13.28 12.71
CA PHE A 490 -9.66 14.29 12.45
C PHE A 490 -9.35 15.03 11.14
N LEU A 491 -8.12 15.52 10.97
CA LEU A 491 -7.73 16.30 9.81
C LEU A 491 -7.90 15.52 8.50
N THR A 492 -7.61 14.23 8.48
CA THR A 492 -7.77 13.38 7.29
C THR A 492 -9.24 13.31 6.89
N LYS A 493 -10.14 13.06 7.85
CA LYS A 493 -11.57 13.02 7.59
C LYS A 493 -12.13 14.41 7.24
N PHE A 494 -11.68 15.45 7.95
CA PHE A 494 -12.08 16.83 7.72
C PHE A 494 -11.76 17.25 6.29
N TRP A 495 -10.50 17.08 5.86
CA TRP A 495 -10.07 17.47 4.53
C TRP A 495 -10.70 16.61 3.44
N THR A 496 -10.87 15.30 3.65
CA THR A 496 -11.60 14.44 2.71
C THR A 496 -13.02 14.93 2.48
N VAL A 497 -13.77 15.23 3.55
CA VAL A 497 -15.13 15.76 3.43
C VAL A 497 -15.12 17.15 2.79
N MET A 498 -14.15 18.01 3.13
CA MET A 498 -13.99 19.32 2.51
C MET A 498 -13.80 19.21 1.00
N MET A 499 -12.91 18.32 0.53
CA MET A 499 -12.66 18.13 -0.91
C MET A 499 -13.89 17.57 -1.64
N HIS A 500 -14.67 16.68 -1.01
CA HIS A 500 -15.97 16.27 -1.55
C HIS A 500 -16.96 17.43 -1.67
N ASN A 501 -17.02 18.31 -0.66
CA ASN A 501 -17.87 19.50 -0.71
C ASN A 501 -17.43 20.47 -1.81
N ILE A 502 -16.13 20.56 -2.11
CA ILE A 502 -15.64 21.32 -3.26
C ILE A 502 -16.20 20.72 -4.56
N ILE A 503 -16.07 19.41 -4.77
CA ILE A 503 -16.56 18.74 -5.98
C ILE A 503 -18.08 18.95 -6.17
N GLU A 504 -18.84 18.88 -5.08
CA GLU A 504 -20.30 18.92 -5.08
C GLU A 504 -20.87 20.34 -5.15
N PHE A 505 -20.28 21.28 -4.40
CA PHE A 505 -20.88 22.59 -4.14
C PHE A 505 -20.09 23.77 -4.71
N THR A 506 -18.98 23.59 -5.43
CA THR A 506 -18.36 24.69 -6.18
C THR A 506 -18.35 24.45 -7.69
N ASP A 507 -18.61 25.53 -8.44
CA ASP A 507 -18.43 25.56 -9.90
C ASP A 507 -16.95 25.74 -10.28
N GLN A 508 -16.08 26.10 -9.32
CA GLN A 508 -14.67 26.42 -9.54
C GLN A 508 -13.71 25.26 -9.25
N LYS A 509 -14.20 24.02 -9.21
CA LYS A 509 -13.33 22.83 -8.99
C LYS A 509 -12.20 22.69 -10.03
N SER A 510 -12.36 23.26 -11.22
CA SER A 510 -11.29 23.30 -12.24
C SER A 510 -10.08 24.13 -11.81
N GLU A 511 -10.23 25.07 -10.88
CA GLU A 511 -9.10 25.85 -10.34
C GLU A 511 -8.16 24.98 -9.50
N ILE A 512 -8.70 23.99 -8.78
CA ILE A 512 -7.93 23.00 -8.02
C ILE A 512 -7.14 22.09 -8.98
N MET A 513 -7.78 21.61 -10.04
CA MET A 513 -7.10 20.80 -11.07
C MET A 513 -5.99 21.60 -11.76
N HIS A 514 -6.26 22.85 -12.12
CA HIS A 514 -5.27 23.73 -12.73
C HIS A 514 -4.09 24.03 -11.79
N PHE A 515 -4.36 24.15 -10.48
CA PHE A 515 -3.31 24.25 -9.47
C PHE A 515 -2.40 23.02 -9.49
N PHE A 516 -2.96 21.80 -9.51
CA PHE A 516 -2.15 20.58 -9.58
C PHE A 516 -1.27 20.50 -10.83
N GLU A 517 -1.83 20.80 -12.01
CA GLU A 517 -1.08 20.81 -13.27
C GLU A 517 0.05 21.84 -13.25
N THR A 518 -0.24 23.06 -12.78
CA THR A 518 0.73 24.15 -12.70
C THR A 518 1.86 23.80 -11.73
N GLU A 519 1.52 23.24 -10.57
CA GLU A 519 2.48 22.83 -9.56
C GLU A 519 3.35 21.65 -10.02
N GLN A 520 2.79 20.71 -10.76
CA GLN A 520 3.55 19.62 -11.38
C GLN A 520 4.64 20.16 -12.32
N GLN A 521 4.25 21.03 -13.26
CA GLN A 521 5.21 21.62 -14.21
C GLN A 521 6.28 22.46 -13.51
N ARG A 522 5.86 23.26 -12.52
CA ARG A 522 6.78 24.08 -11.72
C ARG A 522 7.77 23.22 -10.95
N PHE A 523 7.30 22.18 -10.28
CA PHE A 523 8.11 21.29 -9.48
C PHE A 523 9.12 20.51 -10.31
N ILE A 524 8.67 19.85 -11.39
CA ILE A 524 9.54 19.08 -12.29
C ILE A 524 10.65 19.97 -12.87
N LYS A 525 10.30 21.19 -13.30
CA LYS A 525 11.29 22.16 -13.79
C LYS A 525 12.34 22.52 -12.74
N GLN A 526 11.91 22.79 -11.50
CA GLN A 526 12.82 23.11 -10.40
C GLN A 526 13.71 21.91 -10.03
N LEU A 527 13.13 20.71 -10.02
CA LEU A 527 13.85 19.47 -9.74
C LEU A 527 14.87 19.16 -10.84
N PHE A 528 14.56 19.39 -12.11
CA PHE A 528 15.51 19.18 -13.20
C PHE A 528 16.72 20.10 -13.04
N VAL A 529 16.50 21.39 -12.76
CA VAL A 529 17.59 22.34 -12.45
C VAL A 529 18.36 21.90 -11.21
N PHE A 530 17.68 21.43 -10.17
CA PHE A 530 18.32 20.94 -8.95
C PHE A 530 19.19 19.71 -9.23
N SER A 531 18.74 18.80 -10.09
CA SER A 531 19.36 17.48 -10.30
C SER A 531 20.50 17.51 -11.32
N ALA A 532 20.26 18.11 -12.49
CA ALA A 532 21.22 18.15 -13.60
C ALA A 532 21.99 19.47 -13.71
N GLY A 533 21.58 20.50 -12.96
CA GLY A 533 22.12 21.84 -13.05
C GLY A 533 21.42 22.70 -14.10
N LYS A 534 21.45 24.02 -13.90
CA LYS A 534 20.74 25.00 -14.76
C LYS A 534 21.18 24.95 -16.22
N ALA A 535 22.49 24.87 -16.48
CA ALA A 535 23.02 24.86 -17.83
C ALA A 535 22.52 23.64 -18.64
N THR A 536 22.55 22.46 -18.03
CA THR A 536 22.01 21.23 -18.63
C THR A 536 20.50 21.35 -18.87
N ALA A 537 19.75 21.81 -17.88
CA ALA A 537 18.30 21.99 -18.03
C ALA A 537 17.95 22.96 -19.17
N GLU A 538 18.70 24.06 -19.32
CA GLU A 538 18.51 25.02 -20.42
C GLU A 538 18.91 24.44 -21.78
N GLN A 539 19.98 23.63 -21.86
CA GLN A 539 20.39 22.93 -23.08
C GLN A 539 19.28 22.00 -23.60
N TYR A 540 18.59 21.32 -22.68
CA TYR A 540 17.45 20.45 -22.97
C TYR A 540 16.12 21.21 -23.09
N GLN A 541 16.12 22.55 -23.05
CA GLN A 541 14.91 23.38 -23.06
C GLN A 541 13.89 22.99 -21.96
N PHE A 542 14.37 22.47 -20.84
CA PHE A 542 13.59 21.91 -19.75
C PHE A 542 12.77 20.65 -20.12
N ASP A 543 13.09 19.97 -21.22
CA ASP A 543 12.58 18.62 -21.51
C ASP A 543 13.33 17.60 -20.65
N HIS A 544 12.78 17.31 -19.47
CA HIS A 544 13.37 16.38 -18.52
C HIS A 544 13.35 14.94 -19.02
N ARG A 545 12.33 14.54 -19.80
CA ARG A 545 12.23 13.17 -20.31
C ARG A 545 13.33 12.91 -21.32
N GLN A 546 13.52 13.80 -22.30
CA GLN A 546 14.61 13.65 -23.25
C GLN A 546 15.97 13.54 -22.55
N TYR A 547 16.21 14.35 -21.51
CA TYR A 547 17.41 14.23 -20.69
C TYR A 547 17.53 12.88 -19.98
N ILE A 548 16.44 12.37 -19.38
CA ILE A 548 16.42 11.06 -18.74
C ILE A 548 16.84 9.97 -19.74
N PHE A 549 16.17 9.92 -20.90
CA PHE A 549 16.44 8.93 -21.95
C PHE A 549 17.89 9.00 -22.44
N ASP A 550 18.36 10.18 -22.83
CA ASP A 550 19.72 10.40 -23.30
C ASP A 550 20.76 9.97 -22.25
N ARG A 551 20.49 10.28 -20.98
CA ARG A 551 21.41 9.94 -19.90
C ARG A 551 21.49 8.43 -19.70
N PHE A 552 20.37 7.72 -19.69
CA PHE A 552 20.36 6.25 -19.61
C PHE A 552 21.07 5.60 -20.80
N ILE A 553 20.86 6.11 -22.01
CA ILE A 553 21.57 5.65 -23.21
C ILE A 553 23.08 5.90 -23.08
N SER A 554 23.49 7.08 -22.59
CA SER A 554 24.92 7.41 -22.39
C SER A 554 25.61 6.55 -21.33
N LEU A 555 24.84 6.00 -20.40
CA LEU A 555 25.29 5.07 -19.36
C LEU A 555 25.32 3.61 -19.86
N GLU A 556 25.04 3.38 -21.15
CA GLU A 556 24.95 2.05 -21.77
C GLU A 556 23.87 1.15 -21.14
N LEU A 557 22.90 1.74 -20.44
CA LEU A 557 21.78 1.04 -19.82
C LEU A 557 20.63 0.77 -20.79
N SER A 558 20.87 0.84 -22.11
CA SER A 558 19.87 0.61 -23.16
C SER A 558 20.24 -0.52 -24.13
N GLN A 559 21.24 -1.34 -23.80
CA GLN A 559 21.81 -2.38 -24.68
C GLN A 559 21.24 -3.78 -24.41
#